data_AF-A0AAE1D2P6-F1
#
_entry.id   AF-A0AAE1D2P6-F1
#
_cell.length_a   1.000
_cell.length_b   1.000
_cell.length_c   1.000
_cell.angle_alpha   90.00
_cell.angle_beta   90.00
_cell.angle_gamma   90.00
#
_symmetry.space_group_name_H-M   'P 1'
#
loop_
_entity.id
_entity.type
_entity.pdbx_description
1 polymer ?
#
loop_
_entity_poly.entity_id
_entity_poly.type
_entity_poly.pdbx_seq_one_letter_code
_entity_poly.pdbx_strand_id
1 'polypeptide(L)'
;MLATSETGRKWKVVKAVDDAKGCFKIKEVIGQTQTDRTGLGLSTAKCWSEAEGKEERDMVINEIRLNEDSRRVQKAVQQPQQGQ
;
A
#
# COMPACT_ATOMS: atom_id res chain seq x y z
N MET A 1 -5.27 -18.22 -8.19
CA MET A 1 -3.98 -18.15 -8.90
C MET A 1 -2.90 -17.68 -7.92
N LEU A 2 -1.80 -18.41 -7.78
CA LEU A 2 -0.66 -18.03 -6.93
C LEU A 2 0.47 -17.56 -7.86
N ALA A 3 1.06 -16.40 -7.57
CA ALA A 3 2.28 -15.96 -8.25
C ALA A 3 3.49 -16.25 -7.35
N THR A 4 4.61 -16.62 -7.95
CA THR A 4 5.89 -16.84 -7.27
C THR A 4 6.71 -15.56 -7.34
N SER A 5 7.12 -15.01 -6.20
CA SER A 5 8.14 -13.96 -6.15
C SER A 5 9.53 -14.57 -6.37
N GLU A 6 10.54 -13.75 -6.73
CA GLU A 6 11.96 -14.18 -6.86
C GLU A 6 12.49 -14.92 -5.61
N THR A 7 11.87 -14.69 -4.46
CA THR A 7 12.17 -15.34 -3.17
C THR A 7 11.52 -16.73 -3.00
N GLY A 8 10.81 -17.26 -4.00
CA GLY A 8 10.17 -18.59 -3.96
C GLY A 8 8.92 -18.68 -3.08
N ARG A 9 8.46 -17.57 -2.49
CA ARG A 9 7.28 -17.56 -1.63
C ARG A 9 6.02 -17.46 -2.48
N LYS A 10 5.08 -18.39 -2.27
CA LYS A 10 3.77 -18.37 -2.94
C LYS A 10 2.97 -17.16 -2.45
N TRP A 11 2.75 -16.20 -3.33
CA TRP A 11 1.97 -15.00 -3.08
C TRP A 11 0.51 -15.22 -3.54
N LYS A 12 -0.48 -14.91 -2.67
CA LYS A 12 -1.91 -14.87 -3.05
C LYS A 12 -2.27 -13.53 -3.70
N VAL A 13 -2.13 -13.45 -5.03
CA VAL A 13 -2.22 -12.18 -5.77
C VAL A 13 -3.60 -11.55 -5.62
N VAL A 14 -4.64 -12.36 -5.79
CA VAL A 14 -6.04 -11.93 -5.64
C VAL A 14 -6.27 -11.27 -4.28
N LYS A 15 -5.80 -11.91 -3.20
CA LYS A 15 -5.93 -11.36 -1.86
C LYS A 15 -5.22 -10.01 -1.72
N ALA A 16 -3.99 -9.87 -2.23
CA ALA A 16 -3.27 -8.60 -2.12
C ALA A 16 -3.94 -7.46 -2.89
N VAL A 17 -4.55 -7.78 -4.05
CA VAL A 17 -5.35 -6.81 -4.81
C VAL A 17 -6.61 -6.43 -4.03
N ASP A 18 -7.32 -7.40 -3.45
CA ASP A 18 -8.52 -7.15 -2.65
C ASP A 18 -8.20 -6.31 -1.40
N ASP A 19 -7.12 -6.64 -0.69
CA ASP A 19 -6.63 -5.91 0.47
C ASP A 19 -6.28 -4.45 0.09
N ALA A 20 -5.60 -4.24 -1.05
CA ALA A 20 -5.29 -2.91 -1.55
C ALA A 20 -6.56 -2.11 -1.90
N LYS A 21 -7.53 -2.72 -2.59
CA LYS A 21 -8.82 -2.09 -2.90
C LYS A 21 -9.62 -1.76 -1.63
N GLY A 22 -9.57 -2.61 -0.61
CA GLY A 22 -10.17 -2.35 0.70
C GLY A 22 -9.53 -1.15 1.39
N CYS A 23 -8.20 -1.03 1.32
CA CYS A 23 -7.46 0.10 1.87
C CYS A 23 -7.88 1.43 1.22
N PHE A 24 -8.06 1.45 -0.10
CA PHE A 24 -8.53 2.66 -0.80
C PHE A 24 -9.90 3.12 -0.36
N LYS A 25 -10.87 2.21 -0.18
CA LYS A 25 -12.20 2.56 0.36
C LYS A 25 -12.10 3.25 1.72
N ILE A 26 -11.23 2.75 2.59
CA ILE A 26 -11.01 3.35 3.91
C ILE A 26 -10.34 4.73 3.77
N LYS A 27 -9.33 4.86 2.91
CA LYS A 27 -8.64 6.14 2.64
C LYS A 27 -9.57 7.20 2.06
N GLU A 28 -10.55 6.81 1.24
CA GLU A 28 -11.55 7.75 0.72
C GLU A 28 -12.48 8.26 1.83
N VAL A 29 -12.87 7.42 2.79
CA VAL A 29 -13.70 7.84 3.93
C VAL A 29 -12.91 8.73 4.90
N ILE A 30 -11.67 8.35 5.21
CA ILE A 30 -10.82 9.10 6.14
C ILE A 30 -10.33 10.41 5.50
N GLY A 31 -10.20 10.43 4.18
CA GLY A 31 -9.53 11.47 3.43
C GLY A 31 -8.01 11.27 3.36
N GLN A 32 -7.34 12.16 2.66
CA GLN A 32 -5.89 12.09 2.50
C GLN A 32 -5.19 12.54 3.79
N THR A 33 -4.35 11.67 4.35
CA THR A 33 -3.43 12.09 5.42
C THR A 33 -2.47 13.13 4.89
N GLN A 34 -2.45 14.31 5.50
CA GLN A 34 -1.48 15.34 5.17
C GLN A 34 -0.07 14.85 5.54
N THR A 35 0.83 14.90 4.56
CA THR A 35 2.26 14.68 4.80
C THR A 35 2.96 16.02 4.88
N ASP A 36 3.84 16.17 5.87
CA ASP A 36 4.64 17.38 6.11
C ASP A 36 3.81 18.64 6.46
N ARG A 37 4.38 19.83 6.21
CA ARG A 37 3.78 21.14 6.52
C ARG A 37 3.08 21.76 5.30
N THR A 38 2.56 20.94 4.40
CA THR A 38 2.02 21.35 3.10
C THR A 38 0.73 22.17 3.15
N GLY A 39 0.09 22.33 4.30
CA GLY A 39 -1.25 22.91 4.42
C GLY A 39 -2.37 22.05 3.82
N LEU A 40 -3.63 22.42 4.09
CA LEU A 40 -4.80 21.81 3.45
C LEU A 40 -4.94 22.33 2.01
N GLY A 41 -5.20 21.44 1.05
CA GLY A 41 -5.53 21.81 -0.33
C GLY A 41 -4.35 22.00 -1.30
N LEU A 42 -3.11 21.80 -0.86
CA LEU A 42 -1.93 21.86 -1.75
C LEU A 42 -1.65 20.55 -2.48
N SER A 43 -2.14 19.41 -1.98
CA SER A 43 -2.11 18.12 -2.67
C SER A 43 -3.46 17.83 -3.31
N THR A 44 -3.46 17.52 -4.60
CA THR A 44 -4.60 16.86 -5.23
C THR A 44 -4.59 15.40 -4.80
N ALA A 45 -5.46 15.07 -3.83
CA ALA A 45 -5.67 13.69 -3.44
C ALA A 45 -6.26 12.94 -4.65
N LYS A 46 -5.61 11.86 -5.06
CA LYS A 46 -6.16 10.96 -6.09
C LYS A 46 -7.24 10.12 -5.45
N CYS A 47 -8.49 10.34 -5.86
CA CYS A 47 -9.62 9.51 -5.47
C CYS A 47 -9.57 8.18 -6.22
N TRP A 48 -9.76 7.08 -5.49
CA TRP A 48 -9.78 5.75 -6.08
C TRP A 48 -11.01 5.56 -6.98
N SER A 49 -12.15 6.11 -6.57
CA SER A 49 -13.42 6.05 -7.29
C SER A 49 -13.40 6.78 -8.64
N GLU A 50 -12.44 7.68 -8.84
CA GLU A 50 -12.25 8.46 -10.08
C GLU A 50 -11.09 7.93 -10.94
N ALA A 51 -10.32 6.95 -10.43
CA ALA A 51 -9.16 6.42 -11.12
C ALA A 51 -9.57 5.43 -12.22
N GLU A 52 -8.95 5.54 -13.41
CA GLU A 52 -9.26 4.68 -14.55
C GLU A 52 -8.02 4.08 -15.21
N GLY A 53 -8.18 2.88 -15.79
CA GLY A 53 -7.23 2.27 -16.70
C GLY A 53 -5.82 2.08 -16.11
N LYS A 54 -4.84 2.85 -16.61
CA LYS A 54 -3.45 2.77 -16.13
C LYS A 54 -3.32 3.31 -14.71
N GLU A 55 -4.05 4.36 -14.37
CA GLU A 55 -3.97 5.00 -13.06
C GLU A 55 -4.45 4.05 -11.95
N GLU A 56 -5.60 3.40 -12.17
CA GLU A 56 -6.12 2.38 -11.25
C GLU A 56 -5.09 1.28 -10.98
N ARG A 57 -4.44 0.78 -12.05
CA ARG A 57 -3.41 -0.27 -11.93
C ARG A 57 -2.18 0.21 -11.17
N ASP A 58 -1.68 1.40 -11.49
CA ASP A 58 -0.51 1.97 -10.83
C ASP A 58 -0.79 2.23 -9.33
N MET A 59 -1.99 2.70 -9.00
CA MET A 59 -2.45 2.86 -7.61
C MET A 59 -2.45 1.52 -6.86
N VAL A 60 -3.08 0.48 -7.42
CA VAL A 60 -3.11 -0.86 -6.79
C VAL A 60 -1.69 -1.41 -6.59
N ILE A 61 -0.83 -1.31 -7.61
CA ILE A 61 0.54 -1.82 -7.52
C ILE A 61 1.33 -1.07 -6.44
N ASN A 62 1.21 0.25 -6.38
CA ASN A 62 1.90 1.06 -5.37
C ASN A 62 1.40 0.77 -3.95
N GLU A 63 0.09 0.60 -3.77
CA GLU A 63 -0.49 0.23 -2.47
C GLU A 63 0.00 -1.14 -2.00
N ILE A 64 0.06 -2.12 -2.92
CA ILE A 64 0.62 -3.44 -2.62
C ILE A 64 2.08 -3.34 -2.18
N ARG A 65 2.89 -2.51 -2.84
CA ARG A 65 4.29 -2.27 -2.45
C ARG A 65 4.39 -1.64 -1.07
N LEU A 66 3.61 -0.61 -0.80
CA LEU A 66 3.55 0.07 0.50
C LEU A 66 3.16 -0.87 1.63
N ASN A 67 2.19 -1.76 1.39
CA ASN A 67 1.77 -2.76 2.37
C ASN A 67 2.88 -3.78 2.67
N GLU A 68 3.60 -4.22 1.65
CA GLU A 68 4.74 -5.13 1.82
C GLU A 68 5.91 -4.45 2.55
N ASP A 69 6.23 -3.20 2.22
CA ASP A 69 7.27 -2.44 2.91
C ASP A 69 6.89 -2.15 4.37
N SER A 70 5.63 -1.79 4.64
CA SER A 70 5.11 -1.65 6.00
C SER A 70 5.29 -2.94 6.80
N ARG A 71 4.98 -4.09 6.19
CA ARG A 71 5.19 -5.41 6.81
C ARG A 71 6.67 -5.71 7.08
N ARG A 72 7.56 -5.30 6.18
CA ARG A 72 9.02 -5.44 6.37
C ARG A 72 9.51 -4.57 7.53
N VAL A 73 9.08 -3.32 7.59
CA VAL A 73 9.43 -2.39 8.68
C VAL A 73 8.90 -2.91 10.02
N GLN A 74 7.65 -3.34 10.08
CA GLN A 74 7.07 -3.96 11.28
C GLN A 74 7.89 -5.17 11.74
N LYS A 75 8.31 -6.02 10.80
CA LYS A 75 9.17 -7.16 11.13
C LYS A 75 10.53 -6.72 11.65
N ALA A 76 11.15 -5.71 11.05
CA ALA A 76 12.44 -5.18 11.48
C ALA A 76 12.38 -4.62 12.91
N VAL A 77 11.31 -3.89 13.26
CA VAL A 77 11.10 -3.35 14.61
C VAL A 77 10.91 -4.46 15.66
N GLN A 78 10.35 -5.60 15.28
CA GLN A 78 10.16 -6.75 16.17
C GLN A 78 11.44 -7.58 16.36
N GLN A 79 12.50 -7.33 15.60
CA GLN A 79 13.76 -8.06 15.76
C GLN A 79 14.51 -7.53 16.98
N PRO A 80 15.03 -8.41 17.86
CA PRO A 80 15.87 -7.98 18.97
C PRO A 80 17.16 -7.34 18.44
N GLN A 81 17.70 -6.39 19.20
CA GLN A 81 18.97 -5.77 18.87
C GLN A 81 20.06 -6.85 18.82
N GLN A 82 20.68 -7.01 17.66
CA GLN A 82 21.77 -7.96 17.49
C GLN A 82 23.05 -7.34 18.05
N GLY A 83 23.78 -8.09 18.87
CA GLY A 83 25.10 -7.69 19.37
C GLY A 83 25.10 -6.84 20.64
N GLN A 84 24.02 -6.90 21.44
CA GLN A 84 24.11 -6.66 22.88
C GLN A 84 24.19 -7.99 23.62
#